data_AF-A0A8S1EUG5-F1
#
_entry.id   AF-A0A8S1EUG5-F1
#
_cell.length_a   1.000
_cell.length_b   1.000
_cell.length_c   1.000
_cell.angle_alpha   90.00
_cell.angle_beta   90.00
_cell.angle_gamma   90.00
#
_symmetry.space_group_name_H-M   'P 1'
#
loop_
_entity.id
_entity.type
_entity.pdbx_description
1 polymer ?
#
loop_
_entity_poly.entity_id
_entity_poly.type
_entity_poly.pdbx_seq_one_letter_code
_entity_poly.pdbx_strand_id
1 'polypeptide(L)'
;MTVASILSHTESDIPPIVEQLIEFLEKHALEMEGVFRKSANIGSIKRLQDRINKGEKVDFENDAEYKDNEYVACLHASVLLKTFFRSLGEPLTTNALYPKLAQLSDVPKNEKTAAVKEFVKLLPRPNYLLLKTIVRFLTRVAEHSKVNLMNANNLSVVFGPNLTWPTDQQVPISQLNNLNNFCYRLIVDYDIIFDI
;
A
#
# COMPACT_ATOMS: atom_id res chain seq x y z
N MET A 1 -6.02 15.28 1.29
CA MET A 1 -6.35 15.14 -0.15
C MET A 1 -6.89 13.74 -0.37
N THR A 2 -8.06 13.57 -1.02
CA THR A 2 -8.64 12.24 -1.29
C THR A 2 -8.07 11.67 -2.60
N VAL A 3 -8.20 10.35 -2.82
CA VAL A 3 -7.74 9.72 -4.08
C VAL A 3 -8.42 10.38 -5.29
N ALA A 4 -9.74 10.61 -5.23
CA ALA A 4 -10.48 11.27 -6.30
C ALA A 4 -9.97 12.69 -6.61
N SER A 5 -9.58 13.45 -5.57
CA SER A 5 -9.00 14.80 -5.74
C SER A 5 -7.60 14.78 -6.37
N ILE A 6 -6.81 13.72 -6.13
CA ILE A 6 -5.51 13.54 -6.78
C ILE A 6 -5.72 13.24 -8.27
N LEU A 7 -6.65 12.33 -8.57
CA LEU A 7 -6.91 11.89 -9.94
C LEU A 7 -7.64 12.92 -10.80
N SER A 8 -8.37 13.87 -10.22
CA SER A 8 -9.11 14.89 -10.99
C SER A 8 -8.20 15.80 -11.84
N HIS A 9 -6.89 15.74 -11.62
CA HIS A 9 -5.87 16.50 -12.35
C HIS A 9 -4.98 15.60 -13.22
N THR A 10 -5.37 14.33 -13.42
CA THR A 10 -4.59 13.34 -14.16
C THR A 10 -5.45 12.56 -15.14
N GLU A 11 -4.89 12.13 -16.27
CA GLU A 11 -5.57 11.22 -17.22
C GLU A 11 -5.46 9.74 -16.82
N SER A 12 -4.76 9.43 -15.72
CA SER A 12 -4.54 8.06 -15.24
C SER A 12 -5.62 7.61 -14.25
N ASP A 13 -5.87 6.30 -14.23
CA ASP A 13 -6.76 5.63 -13.27
C ASP A 13 -6.13 5.50 -11.86
N ILE A 14 -4.81 5.71 -11.74
CA ILE A 14 -4.06 5.68 -10.49
C ILE A 14 -3.11 6.88 -10.37
N PRO A 15 -2.72 7.30 -9.14
CA PRO A 15 -1.80 8.40 -8.94
C PRO A 15 -0.43 8.10 -9.61
N PRO A 16 0.09 8.97 -10.49
CA PRO A 16 1.32 8.70 -11.25
C PRO A 16 2.54 8.38 -10.37
N ILE A 17 2.63 8.99 -9.18
CA ILE A 17 3.71 8.69 -8.24
C ILE A 17 3.64 7.25 -7.70
N VAL A 18 2.44 6.71 -7.51
CA VAL A 18 2.27 5.32 -7.05
C VAL A 18 2.71 4.36 -8.16
N GLU A 19 2.34 4.66 -9.40
CA GLU A 19 2.76 3.89 -10.58
C GLU A 19 4.28 3.88 -10.71
N GLN A 20 4.91 5.05 -10.71
CA GLN A 20 6.37 5.19 -10.78
C GLN A 20 7.09 4.41 -9.66
N LEU A 21 6.61 4.51 -8.42
CA LEU A 21 7.22 3.83 -7.28
C LEU A 21 7.06 2.31 -7.38
N ILE A 22 5.91 1.81 -7.83
CA ILE A 22 5.67 0.37 -8.03
C ILE A 22 6.56 -0.15 -9.14
N GLU A 23 6.60 0.51 -10.31
CA GLU A 23 7.43 0.08 -11.43
C GLU A 23 8.92 -0.01 -11.05
N PHE A 24 9.43 1.01 -10.36
CA PHE A 24 10.81 0.99 -9.87
C PHE A 24 11.05 -0.16 -8.88
N LEU A 25 10.18 -0.34 -7.89
CA LEU A 25 10.36 -1.40 -6.88
C LEU A 25 10.17 -2.81 -7.45
N GLU A 26 9.31 -2.99 -8.45
CA GLU A 26 9.18 -4.27 -9.17
C GLU A 26 10.46 -4.64 -9.91
N LYS A 27 11.16 -3.65 -10.47
CA LYS A 27 12.42 -3.87 -11.19
C LYS A 27 13.61 -4.09 -10.26
N HIS A 28 13.67 -3.40 -9.11
CA HIS A 28 14.90 -3.31 -8.30
C HIS A 28 14.78 -3.86 -6.87
N ALA A 29 13.58 -4.08 -6.33
CA ALA A 29 13.40 -4.34 -4.90
C ALA A 29 12.77 -5.70 -4.55
N LEU A 30 12.38 -6.52 -5.53
CA LEU A 30 11.73 -7.81 -5.27
C LEU A 30 12.61 -8.78 -4.46
N GLU A 31 13.92 -8.67 -4.53
CA GLU A 31 14.87 -9.49 -3.77
C GLU A 31 15.49 -8.76 -2.57
N MET A 32 15.13 -7.49 -2.34
CA MET A 32 15.68 -6.68 -1.25
C MET A 32 15.20 -7.22 0.11
N GLU A 33 16.14 -7.67 0.95
CA GLU A 33 15.81 -8.20 2.27
C GLU A 33 15.06 -7.18 3.15
N GLY A 34 13.85 -7.54 3.56
CA GLY A 34 13.00 -6.69 4.38
C GLY A 34 12.47 -5.47 3.66
N VAL A 35 12.28 -5.53 2.33
CA VAL A 35 11.55 -4.51 1.56
C VAL A 35 10.25 -4.12 2.29
N PHE A 36 9.94 -2.82 2.34
CA PHE A 36 8.89 -2.21 3.18
C PHE A 36 9.03 -2.32 4.71
N ARG A 37 9.83 -3.24 5.26
CA ARG A 37 10.05 -3.33 6.72
C ARG A 37 11.15 -2.39 7.20
N LYS A 38 12.18 -2.14 6.39
CA LYS A 38 13.30 -1.26 6.74
C LYS A 38 12.85 0.22 6.78
N SER A 39 13.50 1.00 7.64
CA SER A 39 13.25 2.43 7.82
C SER A 39 14.30 3.27 7.08
N ALA A 40 13.86 4.38 6.48
CA ALA A 40 14.73 5.37 5.85
C ALA A 40 14.96 6.57 6.78
N ASN A 41 15.96 7.39 6.45
CA ASN A 41 16.18 8.66 7.13
C ASN A 41 14.98 9.60 6.89
N ILE A 42 14.34 10.05 7.98
CA ILE A 42 13.12 10.89 7.93
C ILE A 42 13.36 12.20 7.17
N GLY A 43 14.53 12.82 7.33
CA GLY A 43 14.88 14.06 6.63
C GLY A 43 14.96 13.87 5.12
N SER A 44 15.51 12.74 4.66
CA SER A 44 15.57 12.42 3.23
C SER A 44 14.19 12.13 2.64
N ILE A 45 13.35 11.37 3.35
CA ILE A 45 11.97 11.14 2.92
C ILE A 45 11.19 12.45 2.83
N LYS A 46 11.30 13.32 3.84
CA LYS A 46 10.62 14.62 3.82
C LYS A 46 11.09 15.48 2.64
N ARG A 47 12.39 15.55 2.39
CA ARG A 47 12.95 16.26 1.22
C ARG A 47 12.35 15.72 -0.09
N LEU A 48 12.28 14.41 -0.25
CA LEU A 48 11.71 13.77 -1.44
C LEU A 48 10.21 14.05 -1.59
N GLN A 49 9.45 13.99 -0.50
CA GLN A 49 8.03 14.36 -0.51
C GLN A 49 7.83 15.82 -0.93
N ASP A 50 8.66 16.74 -0.42
CA ASP A 50 8.59 18.16 -0.79
C ASP A 50 8.90 18.38 -2.28
N ARG A 51 9.88 17.65 -2.84
CA ARG A 51 10.17 17.65 -4.29
C ARG A 51 8.97 17.16 -5.09
N ILE A 52 8.43 15.98 -4.74
CA ILE A 52 7.27 15.37 -5.41
C ILE A 52 6.05 16.30 -5.36
N ASN A 53 5.77 16.91 -4.21
CA ASN A 53 4.63 17.81 -4.03
C ASN A 53 4.76 19.11 -4.84
N LYS A 54 5.98 19.52 -5.21
CA LYS A 54 6.24 20.63 -6.12
C LYS A 54 6.15 20.24 -7.60
N GLY A 55 5.90 18.98 -7.90
CA GLY A 55 5.89 18.43 -9.26
C GLY A 55 7.29 18.17 -9.82
N GLU A 56 8.33 18.16 -8.98
CA GLU A 56 9.67 17.77 -9.41
C GLU A 56 9.72 16.27 -9.70
N LYS A 57 10.39 15.88 -10.78
CA LYS A 57 10.67 14.49 -11.08
C LYS A 57 11.81 14.00 -10.16
N VAL A 58 11.58 12.87 -9.50
CA VAL A 58 12.62 12.13 -8.78
C VAL A 58 13.01 10.95 -9.66
N ASP A 59 14.29 10.86 -10.02
CA ASP A 59 14.82 9.73 -10.77
C ASP A 59 15.55 8.80 -9.80
N PHE A 60 14.91 7.69 -9.43
CA PHE A 60 15.46 6.72 -8.49
C PHE A 60 16.65 5.92 -9.04
N GLU A 61 16.93 6.00 -10.35
CA GLU A 61 18.07 5.33 -10.99
C GLU A 61 19.25 6.30 -11.23
N ASN A 62 18.97 7.53 -11.64
CA ASN A 62 20.00 8.44 -12.14
C ASN A 62 20.28 9.66 -11.25
N ASP A 63 19.44 9.98 -10.26
CA ASP A 63 19.74 11.09 -9.34
C ASP A 63 21.07 10.80 -8.62
N ALA A 64 21.89 11.84 -8.43
CA ALA A 64 23.23 11.71 -7.84
C ALA A 64 23.23 11.08 -6.43
N GLU A 65 22.11 11.14 -5.71
CA GLU A 65 21.94 10.51 -4.40
C GLU A 65 21.80 8.98 -4.44
N TYR A 66 21.44 8.40 -5.61
CA TYR A 66 21.24 6.97 -5.82
C TYR A 66 22.32 6.31 -6.67
N LYS A 67 23.17 7.12 -7.30
CA LYS A 67 24.32 6.64 -8.08
C LYS A 67 25.18 5.73 -7.20
N ASP A 68 25.37 4.49 -7.68
CA ASP A 68 26.10 3.41 -7.00
C ASP A 68 25.49 2.95 -5.66
N ASN A 69 24.24 3.32 -5.34
CA ASN A 69 23.55 2.93 -4.11
C ASN A 69 22.05 2.62 -4.33
N GLU A 70 21.80 1.58 -5.13
CA GLU A 70 20.45 1.09 -5.43
C GLU A 70 19.65 0.72 -4.16
N TYR A 71 20.33 0.19 -3.13
CA TYR A 71 19.69 -0.14 -1.86
C TYR A 71 18.99 1.07 -1.23
N VAL A 72 19.63 2.25 -1.24
CA VAL A 72 19.03 3.48 -0.72
C VAL A 72 17.85 3.94 -1.58
N ALA A 73 17.93 3.78 -2.90
CA ALA A 73 16.82 4.07 -3.80
C ALA A 73 15.59 3.21 -3.50
N CYS A 74 15.77 1.88 -3.42
CA CYS A 74 14.72 0.92 -3.04
C CYS A 74 14.14 1.23 -1.65
N LEU A 75 14.99 1.62 -0.70
CA LEU A 75 14.57 1.98 0.65
C LEU A 75 13.72 3.26 0.65
N HIS A 76 14.14 4.29 -0.07
CA HIS A 76 13.40 5.55 -0.19
C HIS A 76 12.08 5.34 -0.91
N ALA A 77 12.08 4.66 -2.06
CA ALA A 77 10.87 4.36 -2.82
C ALA A 77 9.86 3.53 -1.98
N SER A 78 10.34 2.54 -1.23
CA SER A 78 9.51 1.73 -0.31
C SER A 78 8.83 2.58 0.76
N VAL A 79 9.56 3.52 1.36
CA VAL A 79 9.02 4.39 2.42
C VAL A 79 8.09 5.46 1.85
N LEU A 80 8.40 6.03 0.69
CA LEU A 80 7.53 6.96 -0.02
C LEU A 80 6.19 6.30 -0.39
N LEU A 81 6.22 5.07 -0.91
CA LEU A 81 5.00 4.34 -1.28
C LEU A 81 4.08 4.12 -0.06
N LYS A 82 4.62 3.62 1.05
CA LYS A 82 3.86 3.49 2.32
C LYS A 82 3.31 4.84 2.79
N THR A 83 4.14 5.87 2.71
CA THR A 83 3.78 7.19 3.21
C THR A 83 2.71 7.84 2.35
N PHE A 84 2.70 7.61 1.03
CA PHE A 84 1.63 8.05 0.15
C PHE A 84 0.26 7.61 0.69
N PHE A 85 0.07 6.30 0.90
CA PHE A 85 -1.20 5.77 1.39
C PHE A 85 -1.57 6.32 2.77
N ARG A 86 -0.62 6.37 3.71
CA ARG A 86 -0.83 6.94 5.05
C ARG A 86 -1.14 8.44 5.06
N SER A 87 -0.70 9.17 4.04
CA SER A 87 -0.89 10.62 3.92
C SER A 87 -2.18 11.03 3.21
N LEU A 88 -2.95 10.07 2.71
CA LEU A 88 -4.28 10.33 2.17
C LEU A 88 -5.15 10.98 3.26
N GLY A 89 -6.08 11.84 2.84
CA GLY A 89 -6.99 12.52 3.76
C GLY A 89 -7.96 11.59 4.48
N GLU A 90 -8.11 10.38 3.97
CA GLU A 90 -8.86 9.26 4.56
C GLU A 90 -8.22 7.94 4.13
N PRO A 91 -8.52 6.82 4.81
CA PRO A 91 -7.99 5.52 4.42
C PRO A 91 -8.40 5.14 3.00
N LEU A 92 -7.59 4.31 2.35
CA LEU A 92 -7.91 3.81 1.02
C LEU A 92 -9.23 3.02 1.03
N THR A 93 -9.55 2.38 2.15
CA THR A 93 -10.84 1.70 2.38
C THR A 93 -12.02 2.65 2.65
N THR A 94 -11.78 3.95 2.71
CA THR A 94 -12.72 5.04 3.08
C THR A 94 -13.20 4.98 4.53
N ASN A 95 -13.44 6.15 5.13
CA ASN A 95 -14.02 6.22 6.48
C ASN A 95 -15.46 5.70 6.52
N ALA A 96 -16.24 5.96 5.46
CA ALA A 96 -17.65 5.59 5.36
C ALA A 96 -17.88 4.07 5.44
N LEU A 97 -16.93 3.26 4.98
CA LEU A 97 -17.02 1.81 4.98
C LEU A 97 -16.35 1.16 6.20
N TYR A 98 -15.70 1.93 7.08
CA TYR A 98 -15.01 1.38 8.25
C TYR A 98 -15.90 0.48 9.13
N PRO A 99 -17.19 0.81 9.43
CA PRO A 99 -18.05 -0.08 10.19
C PRO A 99 -18.25 -1.46 9.54
N LYS A 100 -18.36 -1.49 8.20
CA LYS A 100 -18.47 -2.75 7.43
C LYS A 100 -17.16 -3.52 7.43
N LEU A 101 -16.03 -2.82 7.34
CA LEU A 101 -14.70 -3.42 7.45
C LEU A 101 -14.49 -4.07 8.82
N ALA A 102 -14.89 -3.39 9.90
CA ALA A 102 -14.76 -3.89 11.26
C ALA A 102 -15.56 -5.18 11.49
N GLN A 103 -16.77 -5.27 10.93
CA GLN A 103 -17.62 -6.48 10.99
C GLN A 103 -16.99 -7.70 10.32
N LEU A 104 -15.99 -7.51 9.45
CA LEU A 104 -15.29 -8.64 8.84
C LEU A 104 -14.57 -9.50 9.88
N SER A 105 -14.28 -9.01 11.10
CA SER A 105 -13.67 -9.85 12.15
C SER A 105 -14.55 -11.04 12.52
N ASP A 106 -15.86 -10.83 12.52
CA ASP A 106 -16.84 -11.77 13.06
C ASP A 106 -17.26 -12.83 12.02
N VAL A 107 -16.92 -12.59 10.74
CA VAL A 107 -17.19 -13.52 9.64
C VAL A 107 -16.40 -14.83 9.83
N PRO A 108 -17.02 -16.01 9.69
CA PRO A 108 -16.34 -17.30 9.74
C PRO A 108 -15.17 -17.41 8.74
N LYS A 109 -14.14 -18.20 9.09
CA LYS A 109 -12.92 -18.32 8.25
C LYS A 109 -13.22 -18.80 6.82
N ASN A 110 -14.16 -19.71 6.64
CA ASN A 110 -14.58 -20.27 5.36
C ASN A 110 -15.36 -19.27 4.48
N GLU A 111 -15.94 -18.22 5.06
CA GLU A 111 -16.70 -17.19 4.35
C GLU A 111 -15.92 -15.88 4.20
N LYS A 112 -14.74 -15.79 4.84
CA LYS A 112 -13.95 -14.55 4.93
C LYS A 112 -13.58 -14.00 3.55
N THR A 113 -13.15 -14.84 2.62
CA THR A 113 -12.76 -14.41 1.26
C THR A 113 -13.94 -13.80 0.51
N ALA A 114 -15.11 -14.44 0.58
CA ALA A 114 -16.33 -13.92 -0.04
C ALA A 114 -16.75 -12.59 0.58
N ALA A 115 -16.71 -12.46 1.91
CA ALA A 115 -17.04 -11.20 2.58
C ALA A 115 -16.06 -10.06 2.24
N VAL A 116 -14.76 -10.34 2.15
CA VAL A 116 -13.75 -9.36 1.71
C VAL A 116 -14.00 -8.94 0.25
N LYS A 117 -14.36 -9.90 -0.62
CA LYS A 117 -14.72 -9.61 -2.00
C LYS A 117 -15.93 -8.68 -2.11
N GLU A 118 -16.98 -8.94 -1.34
CA GLU A 118 -18.15 -8.05 -1.31
C GLU A 118 -17.81 -6.67 -0.74
N PHE A 119 -16.91 -6.60 0.25
CA PHE A 119 -16.43 -5.32 0.77
C PHE A 119 -15.70 -4.50 -0.30
N VAL A 120 -14.75 -5.09 -1.05
CA VAL A 120 -13.98 -4.31 -2.04
C VAL A 120 -14.85 -3.77 -3.17
N LYS A 121 -15.95 -4.45 -3.51
CA LYS A 121 -16.93 -3.97 -4.50
C LYS A 121 -17.70 -2.72 -4.07
N LEU A 122 -17.75 -2.43 -2.76
CA LEU A 122 -18.38 -1.22 -2.23
C LEU A 122 -17.49 0.02 -2.35
N LEU A 123 -16.19 -0.16 -2.61
CA LEU A 123 -15.25 0.95 -2.71
C LEU A 123 -15.58 1.84 -3.92
N PRO A 124 -15.42 3.17 -3.78
CA PRO A 124 -15.41 4.04 -4.94
C PRO A 124 -14.39 3.55 -5.97
N ARG A 125 -14.72 3.66 -7.27
CA ARG A 125 -13.87 3.17 -8.37
C ARG A 125 -12.39 3.59 -8.24
N PRO A 126 -12.04 4.86 -7.94
CA PRO A 126 -10.64 5.26 -7.71
C PRO A 126 -9.94 4.46 -6.61
N ASN A 127 -10.62 4.28 -5.47
CA ASN A 127 -10.09 3.53 -4.32
C ASN A 127 -9.92 2.06 -4.65
N TYR A 128 -10.90 1.46 -5.35
CA TYR A 128 -10.84 0.07 -5.80
C TYR A 128 -9.65 -0.17 -6.74
N LEU A 129 -9.47 0.67 -7.78
CA LEU A 129 -8.38 0.50 -8.74
C LEU A 129 -7.01 0.67 -8.09
N LEU A 130 -6.89 1.66 -7.21
CA LEU A 130 -5.66 1.88 -6.45
C LEU A 130 -5.37 0.72 -5.48
N LEU A 131 -6.38 0.19 -4.77
CA LEU A 131 -6.24 -0.98 -3.91
C LEU A 131 -5.86 -2.22 -4.71
N LYS A 132 -6.54 -2.48 -5.84
CA LYS A 132 -6.22 -3.59 -6.75
C LYS A 132 -4.77 -3.53 -7.22
N THR A 133 -4.27 -2.33 -7.52
CA THR A 133 -2.91 -2.11 -8.02
C THR A 133 -1.86 -2.39 -6.95
N ILE A 134 -2.01 -1.79 -5.76
CA ILE A 134 -1.03 -2.00 -4.68
C ILE A 134 -1.03 -3.45 -4.20
N VAL A 135 -2.21 -4.08 -4.06
CA VAL A 135 -2.28 -5.47 -3.60
C VAL A 135 -1.64 -6.41 -4.61
N ARG A 136 -1.82 -6.20 -5.93
CA ARG A 136 -1.11 -6.95 -6.98
C ARG A 136 0.40 -6.89 -6.82
N PHE A 137 0.92 -5.71 -6.50
CA PHE A 137 2.35 -5.56 -6.28
C PHE A 137 2.79 -6.28 -5.01
N LEU A 138 2.00 -6.21 -3.93
CA LEU A 138 2.29 -6.96 -2.70
C LEU A 138 2.25 -8.48 -2.90
N THR A 139 1.41 -9.02 -3.79
CA THR A 139 1.45 -10.46 -4.12
C THR A 139 2.78 -10.85 -4.77
N ARG A 140 3.26 -10.06 -5.73
CA ARG A 140 4.58 -10.25 -6.38
C ARG A 140 5.72 -10.20 -5.37
N VAL A 141 5.68 -9.26 -4.41
CA VAL A 141 6.68 -9.19 -3.33
C VAL A 141 6.61 -10.44 -2.45
N ALA A 142 5.40 -10.91 -2.10
CA ALA A 142 5.21 -12.11 -1.28
C ALA A 142 5.69 -13.40 -1.99
N GLU A 143 5.57 -13.49 -3.30
CA GLU A 143 6.09 -14.61 -4.11
C GLU A 143 7.61 -14.74 -4.00
N HIS A 144 8.32 -13.61 -3.83
CA HIS A 144 9.77 -13.55 -3.65
C HIS A 144 10.21 -13.68 -2.17
N SER A 145 9.30 -14.03 -1.26
CA SER A 145 9.54 -14.08 0.19
C SER A 145 10.63 -15.05 0.65
N LYS A 146 11.04 -16.00 -0.19
CA LYS A 146 12.19 -16.87 0.08
C LYS A 146 13.52 -16.10 0.10
N VAL A 147 13.60 -14.98 -0.63
CA VAL A 147 14.80 -14.13 -0.72
C VAL A 147 14.60 -12.86 0.09
N ASN A 148 13.53 -12.11 -0.17
CA ASN A 148 13.30 -10.82 0.49
C ASN A 148 12.78 -10.95 1.95
N LEU A 149 12.40 -12.15 2.40
CA LEU A 149 11.89 -12.46 3.74
C LEU A 149 10.54 -11.80 4.11
N MET A 150 9.80 -11.29 3.13
CA MET A 150 8.53 -10.57 3.29
C MET A 150 7.36 -11.35 2.70
N ASN A 151 6.87 -12.36 3.44
CA ASN A 151 5.65 -13.08 3.08
C ASN A 151 4.37 -12.23 3.29
N ALA A 152 3.22 -12.74 2.87
CA ALA A 152 1.93 -12.05 2.99
C ALA A 152 1.59 -11.59 4.42
N ASN A 153 1.98 -12.34 5.44
CA ASN A 153 1.75 -11.96 6.84
C ASN A 153 2.67 -10.80 7.28
N ASN A 154 3.94 -10.82 6.88
CA ASN A 154 4.87 -9.73 7.17
C ASN A 154 4.43 -8.44 6.45
N LEU A 155 4.00 -8.56 5.19
CA LEU A 155 3.50 -7.43 4.42
C LEU A 155 2.19 -6.89 4.99
N SER A 156 1.28 -7.73 5.46
CA SER A 156 0.00 -7.29 6.00
C SER A 156 0.15 -6.49 7.29
N VAL A 157 1.13 -6.82 8.13
CA VAL A 157 1.48 -6.02 9.33
C VAL A 157 2.02 -4.64 8.94
N VAL A 158 2.77 -4.55 7.84
CA VAL A 158 3.30 -3.26 7.36
C VAL A 158 2.20 -2.45 6.67
N PHE A 159 1.44 -3.02 5.74
CA PHE A 159 0.49 -2.29 4.90
C PHE A 159 -0.90 -2.15 5.50
N GLY A 160 -1.35 -3.06 6.37
CA GLY A 160 -2.62 -2.95 7.09
C GLY A 160 -2.90 -1.54 7.63
N PRO A 161 -2.04 -0.98 8.49
CA PRO A 161 -2.25 0.37 9.05
C PRO A 161 -2.02 1.51 8.04
N ASN A 162 -1.42 1.24 6.88
CA ASN A 162 -1.22 2.24 5.82
C ASN A 162 -2.38 2.26 4.80
N LEU A 163 -3.18 1.20 4.68
CA LEU A 163 -4.31 1.12 3.76
C LEU A 163 -5.65 1.39 4.44
N THR A 164 -5.72 1.08 5.73
CA THR A 164 -6.91 1.26 6.56
C THR A 164 -6.48 1.80 7.93
N TRP A 165 -7.24 2.75 8.45
CA TRP A 165 -7.13 3.19 9.83
C TRP A 165 -8.48 3.74 10.28
N PRO A 166 -8.80 3.61 11.57
CA PRO A 166 -9.96 4.25 12.14
C PRO A 166 -9.82 5.78 12.16
N THR A 167 -10.92 6.49 11.99
CA THR A 167 -10.95 7.95 12.11
C THR A 167 -10.99 8.42 13.56
N ASP A 168 -11.56 7.62 14.47
CA ASP A 168 -11.65 7.93 15.90
C ASP A 168 -10.37 7.49 16.65
N GLN A 169 -9.80 8.39 17.44
CA GLN A 169 -8.47 8.21 18.07
C GLN A 169 -8.44 7.15 19.20
N GLN A 170 -9.56 6.55 19.57
CA GLN A 170 -9.66 5.55 20.64
C GLN A 170 -9.91 4.15 20.08
N VAL A 171 -8.96 3.62 19.32
CA VAL A 171 -9.13 2.29 18.73
C VAL A 171 -8.40 1.21 19.49
N PRO A 172 -9.12 0.21 20.01
CA PRO A 172 -8.52 -0.95 20.68
C PRO A 172 -7.55 -1.70 19.76
N ILE A 173 -6.48 -2.26 20.34
CA ILE A 173 -5.49 -3.09 19.65
C ILE A 173 -6.14 -4.25 18.87
N SER A 174 -7.26 -4.78 19.34
CA SER A 174 -8.03 -5.81 18.64
C SER A 174 -8.46 -5.39 17.24
N GLN A 175 -8.73 -4.10 17.01
CA GLN A 175 -9.08 -3.61 15.68
C GLN A 175 -7.85 -3.54 14.75
N LEU A 176 -6.64 -3.31 15.26
CA LEU A 176 -5.41 -3.36 14.44
C LEU A 176 -5.16 -4.76 13.86
N ASN A 177 -5.43 -5.80 14.64
CA ASN A 177 -5.35 -7.19 14.16
C ASN A 177 -6.36 -7.46 13.03
N ASN A 178 -7.53 -6.83 13.06
CA ASN A 178 -8.53 -6.96 12.00
C ASN A 178 -8.04 -6.34 10.69
N LEU A 179 -7.34 -5.20 10.75
CA LEU A 179 -6.77 -4.53 9.57
C LEU A 179 -5.68 -5.37 8.91
N ASN A 180 -4.80 -5.96 9.72
CA ASN A 180 -3.76 -6.86 9.23
C ASN A 180 -4.36 -8.13 8.61
N ASN A 181 -5.41 -8.69 9.22
CA ASN A 181 -6.10 -9.87 8.66
C ASN A 181 -6.81 -9.56 7.34
N PHE A 182 -7.43 -8.38 7.22
CA PHE A 182 -8.01 -7.90 5.97
C PHE A 182 -6.93 -7.77 4.89
N CYS A 183 -5.83 -7.07 5.18
CA CYS A 183 -4.73 -6.90 4.24
C CYS A 183 -4.07 -8.24 3.87
N TYR A 184 -3.93 -9.16 4.82
CA TYR A 184 -3.43 -10.51 4.55
C TYR A 184 -4.33 -11.23 3.55
N ARG A 185 -5.65 -11.20 3.78
CA ARG A 185 -6.63 -11.85 2.90
C ARG A 185 -6.61 -11.29 1.49
N LEU A 186 -6.47 -9.98 1.33
CA LEU A 186 -6.30 -9.32 0.04
C LEU A 186 -5.09 -9.88 -0.74
N ILE A 187 -3.97 -10.12 -0.05
CA ILE A 187 -2.72 -10.61 -0.68
C ILE A 187 -2.84 -12.09 -1.06
N VAL A 188 -3.34 -12.95 -0.16
CA VAL A 188 -3.34 -14.41 -0.40
C VAL A 188 -4.42 -14.89 -1.35
N ASP A 189 -5.55 -14.18 -1.44
CA ASP A 189 -6.69 -14.54 -2.30
C ASP A 189 -6.93 -13.47 -3.39
N TYR A 190 -5.86 -12.82 -3.85
CA TYR A 190 -5.93 -11.69 -4.77
C TYR A 190 -6.79 -11.97 -6.01
N ASP A 191 -6.53 -13.07 -6.72
CA ASP A 191 -7.25 -13.41 -7.96
C ASP A 191 -8.75 -13.63 -7.72
N ILE A 192 -9.10 -14.27 -6.59
CA ILE A 192 -10.49 -14.54 -6.21
C ILE A 192 -11.22 -13.23 -5.87
N ILE A 193 -10.56 -12.33 -5.14
CA ILE A 193 -11.15 -11.07 -4.64
C ILE A 193 -11.32 -10.05 -5.78
N PHE A 194 -10.36 -9.98 -6.71
CA PHE A 194 -10.34 -8.98 -7.78
C PHE A 194 -10.79 -9.49 -9.15
N ASP A 195 -11.34 -10.72 -9.21
CA ASP A 195 -11.90 -11.37 -10.40
C ASP A 195 -10.90 -11.39 -11.58
N ILE A 196 -9.74 -11.99 -11.36
CA ILE A 196 -8.64 -12.12 -12.36
C ILE A 196 -8.48 -13.57 -12.79
#